data_AF-A0A2V6PGR8-F1
#
_entry.id   AF-A0A2V6PGR8-F1
#
_cell.length_a   1.000
_cell.length_b   1.000
_cell.length_c   1.000
_cell.angle_alpha   90.00
_cell.angle_beta   90.00
_cell.angle_gamma   90.00
#
_symmetry.space_group_name_H-M   'P 1'
#
loop_
_entity.id
_entity.type
_entity.pdbx_description
1 polymer ?
#
loop_
_entity_poly.entity_id
_entity_poly.type
_entity_poly.pdbx_seq_one_letter_code
_entity_poly.pdbx_strand_id
1 'polypeptide(L)'
;MSNVEFRLQNEWRQPMNRGQGHSAFDTARLTACVIGILGTFLIVALLVLAMRHYTQPAPVGASRVEERRRFLQEQRAADAKALGEYDWQDKEKGIVRLPIQRAVELTLQEWQHPAAARSNLISRVEKATAVPPPKPNIYE
;
A
#
# COMPACT_ATOMS: atom_id res chain seq x y z
N MET A 1 5.64 -45.95 80.37
CA MET A 1 5.93 -46.33 78.97
C MET A 1 4.70 -47.01 78.40
N SER A 2 3.79 -46.23 77.84
CA SER A 2 2.60 -46.71 77.14
C SER A 2 2.31 -45.78 75.97
N ASN A 3 1.73 -46.35 74.91
CA ASN A 3 1.60 -45.88 73.51
C ASN A 3 0.98 -44.47 73.26
N VAL A 4 0.82 -43.64 74.28
CA VAL A 4 0.14 -42.34 74.18
C VAL A 4 1.12 -41.24 73.74
N GLU A 5 2.38 -41.26 74.20
CA GLU A 5 3.36 -40.21 73.83
C GLU A 5 3.84 -40.29 72.38
N PHE A 6 3.86 -41.48 71.78
CA PHE A 6 4.26 -41.66 70.37
C PHE A 6 3.24 -41.04 69.39
N ARG A 7 2.01 -40.78 69.85
CA ARG A 7 0.95 -40.19 69.02
C ARG A 7 1.05 -38.65 68.94
N LEU A 8 1.65 -38.00 69.94
CA LEU A 8 1.68 -36.53 70.02
C LEU A 8 2.84 -35.87 69.27
N GLN A 9 3.87 -36.63 68.87
CA GLN A 9 5.00 -36.09 68.12
C GLN A 9 4.81 -36.10 66.58
N ASN A 10 3.80 -36.79 66.06
CA ASN A 10 3.70 -37.09 64.63
C ASN A 10 2.73 -36.18 63.85
N GLU A 11 2.01 -35.27 64.53
CA GLU A 11 1.01 -34.39 63.90
C GLU A 11 1.58 -33.08 63.32
N TRP A 12 2.85 -32.75 63.55
CA TRP A 12 3.44 -31.47 63.12
C TRP A 12 4.17 -31.50 61.76
N ARG A 13 4.02 -32.56 60.96
CA ARG A 13 4.54 -32.63 59.58
C ARG A 13 3.44 -32.82 58.56
N GLN A 14 2.64 -31.77 58.31
CA GLN A 14 1.99 -31.61 57.02
C GLN A 14 2.42 -30.28 56.39
N PRO A 15 2.96 -30.28 55.16
CA PRO A 15 3.14 -29.04 54.43
C PRO A 15 1.76 -28.42 54.23
N MET A 16 1.62 -27.14 54.53
CA MET A 16 0.51 -26.32 54.03
C MET A 16 0.61 -26.28 52.51
N ASN A 17 0.19 -27.35 51.85
CA ASN A 17 -0.12 -27.36 50.45
C ASN A 17 -1.39 -26.52 50.31
N ARG A 18 -1.20 -25.19 50.20
CA ARG A 18 -2.24 -24.27 49.75
C ARG A 18 -2.61 -24.70 48.35
N GLY A 19 -3.52 -25.66 48.27
CA GLY A 19 -4.19 -26.05 47.04
C GLY A 19 -4.77 -24.77 46.46
N GLN A 20 -4.11 -24.25 45.43
CA GLN A 20 -4.70 -23.29 44.52
C GLN A 20 -5.76 -24.04 43.71
N GLY A 21 -6.87 -24.36 44.37
CA GLY A 21 -8.09 -24.70 43.69
C GLY A 21 -8.65 -23.40 43.15
N HIS A 22 -8.15 -22.94 42.00
CA HIS A 22 -8.95 -22.03 41.19
C HIS A 22 -10.20 -22.82 40.81
N SER A 23 -11.27 -22.60 41.57
CA SER A 23 -12.55 -23.25 41.40
C SER A 23 -12.93 -23.14 39.92
N ALA A 24 -13.31 -24.23 39.28
CA ALA A 24 -13.85 -24.20 37.91
C ALA A 24 -15.02 -23.20 37.76
N PHE A 25 -15.67 -22.86 38.88
CA PHE A 25 -16.69 -21.83 38.98
C PHE A 25 -16.17 -20.38 38.85
N ASP A 26 -14.94 -20.09 39.27
CA ASP A 26 -14.36 -18.73 39.19
C ASP A 26 -13.87 -18.43 37.77
N THR A 27 -13.28 -19.41 37.10
CA THR A 27 -12.89 -19.27 35.68
C THR A 27 -14.11 -19.17 34.77
N ALA A 28 -15.18 -19.93 35.03
CA ALA A 28 -16.45 -19.83 34.31
C ALA A 28 -17.16 -18.48 34.51
N ARG A 29 -17.08 -17.90 35.71
CA ARG A 29 -17.58 -16.54 35.98
C ARG A 29 -16.76 -15.47 35.28
N LEU A 30 -15.43 -15.57 35.34
CA LEU A 30 -14.53 -14.65 34.66
C LEU A 30 -14.70 -14.70 33.14
N THR A 31 -14.83 -15.88 32.54
CA THR A 31 -15.06 -16.02 31.10
C THR A 31 -16.41 -15.44 30.69
N ALA A 32 -17.48 -15.66 31.48
CA ALA A 32 -18.78 -15.05 31.25
C ALA A 32 -18.72 -13.52 31.34
N CYS A 33 -18.01 -12.96 32.33
CA CYS A 33 -17.80 -11.51 32.44
C CYS A 33 -17.02 -10.94 31.25
N VAL A 34 -15.94 -11.61 30.82
CA VAL A 34 -15.12 -11.18 29.68
C VAL A 34 -15.94 -11.22 28.38
N ILE A 35 -16.71 -12.27 28.15
CA ILE A 35 -17.60 -12.38 26.98
C ILE A 35 -18.68 -11.30 27.02
N GLY A 36 -19.28 -11.04 28.19
CA GLY A 36 -20.26 -9.97 28.35
C GLY A 36 -19.68 -8.60 28.03
N ILE A 37 -18.50 -8.29 28.57
CA ILE A 37 -17.77 -7.04 28.30
C ILE A 37 -17.46 -6.91 26.80
N LEU A 38 -16.86 -7.93 26.19
CA LEU A 38 -16.54 -7.94 24.76
C LEU A 38 -17.80 -7.78 23.90
N GLY A 39 -18.89 -8.47 24.26
CA GLY A 39 -20.17 -8.36 23.57
C GLY A 39 -20.74 -6.95 23.64
N THR A 40 -20.75 -6.32 24.82
CA THR A 40 -21.23 -4.94 24.98
C THR A 40 -20.35 -3.96 24.19
N PHE A 41 -19.03 -4.07 24.27
CA PHE A 41 -18.12 -3.22 23.50
C PHE A 41 -18.30 -3.41 21.98
N LEU A 42 -18.50 -4.64 21.52
CA LEU A 42 -18.74 -4.94 20.11
C LEU A 42 -20.06 -4.34 19.63
N ILE A 43 -21.14 -4.48 20.41
CA ILE A 43 -22.44 -3.88 20.10
C ILE A 43 -22.33 -2.36 20.02
N VAL A 44 -21.68 -1.72 21.00
CA VAL A 44 -21.46 -0.27 21.01
C VAL A 44 -20.60 0.17 19.81
N ALA A 45 -19.53 -0.57 19.49
CA ALA A 45 -18.69 -0.27 18.33
C ALA A 45 -19.46 -0.36 17.01
N LEU A 46 -20.29 -1.40 16.83
CA LEU A 46 -21.15 -1.54 15.66
C LEU A 46 -22.18 -0.41 15.56
N LEU A 47 -22.81 -0.02 16.68
CA LEU A 47 -23.73 1.12 16.73
C LEU A 47 -23.05 2.43 16.35
N VAL A 48 -21.84 2.68 16.85
CA VAL A 48 -21.07 3.87 16.50
C VAL A 48 -20.67 3.85 15.02
N LEU A 49 -20.26 2.70 14.47
CA LEU A 49 -19.95 2.56 13.05
C LEU A 49 -21.18 2.83 12.18
N ALA A 50 -22.34 2.27 12.55
CA ALA A 50 -23.60 2.52 11.87
C ALA A 50 -23.97 4.00 11.92
N MET A 51 -23.95 4.60 13.12
CA MET A 51 -24.22 6.04 13.30
C MET A 51 -23.27 6.89 12.45
N ARG A 52 -21.97 6.57 12.43
CA ARG A 52 -20.99 7.28 11.60
C ARG A 52 -21.26 7.09 10.11
N HIS A 53 -21.79 5.96 9.67
CA HIS A 53 -22.14 5.75 8.27
C HIS A 53 -23.38 6.56 7.86
N TYR A 54 -24.40 6.65 8.73
CA TYR A 54 -25.64 7.37 8.45
C TYR A 54 -25.57 8.88 8.68
N THR A 55 -24.78 9.34 9.65
CA THR A 55 -24.73 10.76 10.06
C THR A 55 -23.55 11.51 9.43
N GLN A 56 -22.67 10.84 8.68
CA GLN A 56 -21.61 11.54 7.95
C GLN A 56 -22.23 12.35 6.80
N PRO A 57 -22.11 13.69 6.81
CA PRO A 57 -22.54 14.50 5.67
C PRO A 57 -21.76 14.06 4.43
N ALA A 58 -22.42 14.05 3.27
CA ALA A 58 -21.76 13.76 2.01
C ALA A 58 -20.46 14.59 1.91
N PRO A 59 -19.29 13.96 1.69
CA PRO A 59 -18.03 14.68 1.68
C PRO A 59 -18.11 15.80 0.65
N VAL A 60 -17.89 17.04 1.09
CA VAL A 60 -17.86 18.21 0.22
C VAL A 60 -16.80 17.97 -0.85
N GLY A 61 -17.22 17.73 -2.09
CA GLY A 61 -16.33 17.41 -3.20
C GLY A 61 -16.04 15.91 -3.44
N ALA A 62 -16.84 14.97 -2.91
CA ALA A 62 -16.71 13.54 -3.22
C ALA A 62 -16.65 13.28 -4.74
N SER A 63 -17.51 13.94 -5.51
CA SER A 63 -17.50 13.89 -6.99
C SER A 63 -16.17 14.37 -7.60
N ARG A 64 -15.58 15.45 -7.06
CA ARG A 64 -14.28 15.96 -7.51
C ARG A 64 -13.13 15.00 -7.19
N VAL A 65 -13.20 14.33 -6.04
CA VAL A 65 -12.20 13.31 -5.67
C VAL A 65 -12.30 12.11 -6.60
N GLU A 66 -13.50 11.69 -6.96
CA GLU A 66 -13.73 10.62 -7.93
C GLU A 66 -13.24 11.00 -9.34
N GLU A 67 -13.59 12.20 -9.82
CA GLU A 67 -13.08 12.76 -11.08
C GLU A 67 -11.55 12.76 -11.10
N ARG A 68 -10.91 13.28 -10.04
CA ARG A 68 -9.44 13.31 -9.94
C ARG A 68 -8.83 11.92 -9.94
N ARG A 69 -9.44 10.96 -9.23
CA ARG A 69 -8.97 9.57 -9.21
C ARG A 69 -9.05 8.94 -10.60
N ARG A 70 -10.14 9.18 -11.33
CA ARG A 70 -10.31 8.71 -12.70
C ARG A 70 -9.27 9.31 -13.63
N PHE A 71 -9.07 10.63 -13.62
CA PHE A 71 -8.03 11.28 -14.43
C PHE A 71 -6.63 10.77 -14.09
N LEU A 72 -6.32 10.53 -12.81
CA LEU A 72 -5.04 9.95 -12.41
C LEU A 72 -4.86 8.52 -12.92
N GLN A 73 -5.92 7.71 -12.94
CA GLN A 73 -5.88 6.35 -13.50
C GLN A 73 -5.67 6.39 -15.02
N GLU A 74 -6.41 7.24 -15.73
CA GLU A 74 -6.29 7.43 -17.17
C GLU A 74 -4.88 7.92 -17.54
N GLN A 75 -4.34 8.90 -16.80
CA GLN A 75 -2.98 9.39 -16.99
C GLN A 75 -1.95 8.29 -16.75
N ARG A 76 -2.06 7.54 -15.66
CA ARG A 76 -1.13 6.43 -15.36
C ARG A 76 -1.19 5.33 -16.42
N ALA A 77 -2.37 5.06 -16.97
CA ALA A 77 -2.52 4.10 -18.06
C ALA A 77 -1.88 4.62 -19.36
N ALA A 78 -2.05 5.91 -19.67
CA ALA A 78 -1.38 6.55 -20.80
C ALA A 78 0.15 6.55 -20.64
N ASP A 79 0.64 6.89 -19.45
CA ASP A 79 2.06 6.88 -19.11
C ASP A 79 2.63 5.45 -19.22
N ALA A 80 1.94 4.45 -18.67
CA ALA A 80 2.39 3.06 -18.75
C ALA A 80 2.55 2.58 -20.20
N LYS A 81 1.61 2.92 -21.08
CA LYS A 81 1.73 2.66 -22.52
C LYS A 81 2.87 3.44 -23.13
N ALA A 82 3.00 4.73 -22.79
CA ALA A 82 4.06 5.57 -23.33
C ALA A 82 5.47 5.09 -22.97
N LEU A 83 5.65 4.52 -21.78
CA LEU A 83 6.94 4.01 -21.32
C LEU A 83 7.24 2.58 -21.80
N GLY A 84 6.20 1.78 -22.07
CA GLY A 84 6.34 0.36 -22.40
C GLY A 84 6.21 0.02 -23.89
N GLU A 85 5.61 0.89 -24.69
CA GLU A 85 5.26 0.61 -26.08
C GLU A 85 5.94 1.56 -27.06
N TYR A 86 6.17 1.04 -28.27
CA TYR A 86 6.63 1.85 -29.40
C TYR A 86 5.48 2.69 -29.94
N ASP A 87 5.74 3.97 -30.17
CA ASP A 87 4.75 4.89 -30.72
C ASP A 87 5.42 6.03 -31.47
N TRP A 88 4.69 6.73 -32.32
CA TRP A 88 5.22 7.90 -33.03
C TRP A 88 5.18 9.14 -32.13
N GLN A 89 6.32 9.83 -31.99
CA GLN A 89 6.38 11.12 -31.32
C GLN A 89 6.13 12.26 -32.32
N ASP A 90 6.76 12.19 -33.50
CA ASP A 90 6.59 13.13 -34.60
C ASP A 90 6.79 12.40 -35.93
N LYS A 91 5.71 12.20 -36.68
CA LYS A 91 5.73 11.47 -37.96
C LYS A 91 6.40 12.27 -39.06
N GLU A 92 6.27 13.60 -39.07
CA GLU A 92 6.85 14.47 -40.08
C GLU A 92 8.37 14.48 -39.99
N LYS A 93 8.90 14.47 -38.75
CA LYS A 93 10.33 14.41 -38.48
C LYS A 93 10.89 12.98 -38.42
N GLY A 94 10.02 11.96 -38.45
CA GLY A 94 10.39 10.56 -38.34
C GLY A 94 10.96 10.20 -36.95
N ILE A 95 10.41 10.79 -35.89
CA ILE A 95 10.82 10.59 -34.50
C ILE A 95 9.84 9.62 -33.83
N VAL A 96 10.40 8.52 -33.29
CA VAL A 96 9.67 7.44 -32.64
C VAL A 96 10.01 7.42 -31.16
N ARG A 97 9.00 7.20 -30.32
CA ARG A 97 9.15 6.89 -28.90
C ARG A 97 9.48 5.41 -28.74
N LEU A 98 10.56 5.14 -28.01
CA LEU A 98 11.02 3.79 -27.70
C LEU A 98 10.60 3.42 -26.27
N PRO A 99 10.31 2.14 -25.99
CA PRO A 99 10.19 1.64 -24.62
C PRO A 99 11.46 1.93 -23.82
N ILE A 100 11.31 2.26 -22.53
CA ILE A 100 12.43 2.68 -21.68
C ILE A 100 13.54 1.63 -21.66
N GLN A 101 13.20 0.34 -21.51
CA GLN A 101 14.20 -0.73 -21.47
C GLN A 101 15.08 -0.72 -22.73
N ARG A 102 14.46 -0.58 -23.90
CA ARG A 102 15.19 -0.52 -25.17
C ARG A 102 16.03 0.75 -25.29
N ALA A 103 15.49 1.88 -24.86
CA ALA A 103 16.21 3.15 -24.88
C ALA A 103 17.49 3.08 -24.03
N VAL A 104 17.43 2.45 -22.85
CA VAL A 104 18.59 2.26 -21.96
C VAL A 104 19.63 1.34 -22.62
N GLU A 105 19.22 0.20 -23.17
CA GLU A 105 20.12 -0.72 -23.87
C GLU A 105 20.87 -0.03 -25.02
N LEU A 106 20.14 0.70 -25.87
CA LEU A 106 20.73 1.44 -26.99
C LEU A 106 21.67 2.53 -26.51
N THR A 107 21.32 3.23 -25.42
CA THR A 107 22.20 4.25 -24.83
C THR A 107 23.50 3.62 -24.34
N LEU A 108 23.45 2.48 -23.62
CA LEU A 108 24.64 1.77 -23.16
C LEU A 108 25.50 1.26 -24.31
N GLN A 109 24.89 0.87 -25.43
CA GLN A 109 25.60 0.45 -26.64
C GLN A 109 26.27 1.64 -27.34
N GLU A 110 25.57 2.76 -27.52
CA GLU A 110 26.11 3.96 -28.16
C GLU A 110 27.26 4.55 -27.34
N TRP A 111 27.13 4.56 -26.00
CA TRP A 111 28.11 5.18 -25.12
C TRP A 111 29.43 4.41 -24.96
N GLN A 112 29.57 3.23 -25.57
CA GLN A 112 30.87 2.56 -25.71
C GLN A 112 31.88 3.43 -26.47
N HIS A 113 31.39 4.31 -27.36
CA HIS A 113 32.19 5.29 -28.10
C HIS A 113 31.69 6.72 -27.84
N PRO A 114 32.11 7.35 -26.72
CA PRO A 114 31.46 8.56 -26.21
C PRO A 114 31.53 9.77 -27.16
N ALA A 115 32.63 9.92 -27.91
CA ALA A 115 32.76 11.01 -28.89
C ALA A 115 31.73 10.89 -30.03
N ALA A 116 31.55 9.68 -30.57
CA ALA A 116 30.58 9.40 -31.62
C ALA A 116 29.14 9.52 -31.09
N ALA A 117 28.87 9.00 -29.88
CA ALA A 117 27.56 9.11 -29.23
C ALA A 117 27.12 10.56 -29.04
N ARG A 118 28.02 11.41 -28.54
CA ARG A 118 27.72 12.85 -28.36
C ARG A 118 27.44 13.56 -29.68
N SER A 119 28.24 13.29 -30.71
CA SER A 119 28.01 13.87 -32.03
C SER A 119 26.65 13.45 -32.59
N ASN A 120 26.30 12.16 -32.48
CA ASN A 120 25.02 11.63 -32.94
C ASN A 120 23.84 12.25 -32.17
N LEU A 121 23.97 12.40 -30.85
CA LEU A 121 22.96 13.05 -30.02
C LEU A 121 22.71 14.50 -30.46
N ILE A 122 23.76 15.27 -30.72
CA ILE A 122 23.63 16.66 -31.20
C ILE A 122 22.86 16.69 -32.52
N SER A 123 23.22 15.84 -33.49
CA SER A 123 22.51 15.75 -34.78
C SER A 123 21.04 15.36 -34.63
N ARG A 124 20.71 14.44 -33.69
CA ARG A 124 19.32 14.06 -33.39
C ARG A 124 18.53 15.20 -32.78
N VAL A 125 19.13 15.95 -31.85
CA VAL A 125 18.50 17.12 -31.23
C VAL A 125 18.23 18.20 -32.26
N GLU A 126 19.20 18.53 -33.11
CA GLU A 126 19.03 19.51 -34.18
C GLU A 126 17.86 19.14 -35.11
N LYS A 127 17.77 17.87 -35.51
CA LYS A 127 16.64 17.37 -36.30
C LYS A 127 15.30 17.51 -35.56
N ALA A 128 15.27 17.21 -34.26
CA ALA A 128 14.06 17.30 -33.46
C ALA A 128 13.59 18.75 -33.26
N THR A 129 14.52 19.69 -33.06
CA THR A 129 14.21 21.11 -32.81
C THR A 129 14.12 21.95 -34.07
N ALA A 130 14.44 21.40 -35.24
CA ALA A 130 14.32 22.11 -36.51
C ALA A 130 12.90 22.66 -36.68
N VAL A 131 12.81 23.95 -37.01
CA VAL A 131 11.55 24.64 -37.29
C VAL A 131 11.04 24.17 -38.65
N PRO A 132 9.79 23.69 -38.77
CA PRO A 132 9.24 23.27 -40.05
C PRO A 132 9.22 24.45 -41.03
N PRO A 133 9.41 24.21 -42.34
CA PRO A 133 9.38 25.26 -43.35
C PRO A 133 8.03 26.00 -43.32
N PRO A 134 8.01 27.32 -43.56
CA PRO A 134 6.77 28.09 -43.57
C PRO A 134 5.81 27.50 -44.62
N LYS A 135 4.55 27.28 -44.22
CA LYS A 135 3.52 26.80 -45.15
C LYS A 135 3.41 27.81 -46.31
N PRO A 136 3.34 27.36 -47.57
CA PRO A 136 3.13 28.24 -48.71
C PRO A 136 1.88 29.10 -48.48
N ASN A 137 2.01 30.42 -48.63
CA ASN A 137 0.88 31.32 -48.56
C ASN A 137 -0.01 31.08 -49.79
N ILE A 138 -1.29 30.75 -49.58
CA ILE A 138 -2.25 30.47 -50.66
C ILE A 138 -2.74 31.77 -51.33
N TYR A 139 -2.39 32.93 -50.77
CA TYR A 139 -2.86 34.25 -51.21
C TYR A 139 -1.76 35.17 -51.78
N GLU A 140 -0.52 34.68 -51.96
CA GLU A 140 0.58 35.37 -52.66
C GLU A 140 0.80 34.82 -54.07
#